data_AF-A0A9X1Y8C6-F1
#
_entry.id   AF-A0A9X1Y8C6-F1
#
_cell.length_a   1.000
_cell.length_b   1.000
_cell.length_c   1.000
_cell.angle_alpha   90.00
_cell.angle_beta   90.00
_cell.angle_gamma   90.00
#
_symmetry.space_group_name_H-M   'P 1'
#
loop_
_entity.id
_entity.type
_entity.pdbx_description
1 polymer ?
#
loop_
_entity_poly.entity_id
_entity_poly.type
_entity_poly.pdbx_seq_one_letter_code
_entity_poly.pdbx_strand_id
1 'polypeptide(L)'
;MLIDVVGNGQTNHPRDILWTKAALWHLGRYRHHGELNHYIDRMLHEAIQAYQRDRGLRRDGWIGPNGETEWTLRVELHHCRSEIRR
;
A
#
# COMPACT_ATOMS: atom_id res chain seq x y z
N MET A 1 -4.07 9.62 -5.81
CA MET A 1 -5.12 8.90 -5.06
C MET A 1 -5.40 7.62 -5.79
N LEU A 2 -5.90 6.60 -5.08
CA LEU A 2 -6.37 5.37 -5.72
C LEU A 2 -7.57 5.67 -6.63
N ILE A 3 -7.66 4.93 -7.73
CA ILE A 3 -8.79 4.95 -8.67
C ILE A 3 -9.85 3.94 -8.20
N ASP A 4 -9.42 2.73 -7.88
CA ASP A 4 -10.25 1.60 -7.44
C ASP A 4 -9.70 0.93 -6.18
N VAL A 5 -10.47 0.00 -5.62
CA VAL A 5 -10.05 -0.79 -4.46
C VAL A 5 -8.91 -1.76 -4.84
N VAL A 6 -7.86 -1.75 -4.03
CA VAL A 6 -6.73 -2.70 -4.11
C VAL A 6 -6.91 -3.79 -3.06
N GLY A 7 -6.86 -5.06 -3.46
CA GLY A 7 -6.96 -6.19 -2.55
C GLY A 7 -7.46 -7.47 -3.21
N ASN A 8 -7.39 -8.59 -2.49
CA ASN A 8 -7.86 -9.87 -3.02
C ASN A 8 -9.35 -9.80 -3.41
N GLY A 9 -9.68 -10.22 -4.64
CA GLY A 9 -11.04 -10.24 -5.16
C GLY A 9 -11.61 -8.89 -5.62
N GLN A 10 -10.78 -7.84 -5.71
CA GLN A 10 -11.20 -6.48 -6.08
C GLN A 10 -10.86 -6.13 -7.53
N THR A 11 -11.34 -4.97 -8.01
CA THR A 11 -11.09 -4.44 -9.37
C THR A 11 -9.59 -4.33 -9.67
N ASN A 12 -8.78 -3.92 -8.68
CA ASN A 12 -7.32 -3.95 -8.76
C ASN A 12 -6.77 -3.20 -9.97
N HIS A 13 -7.08 -1.90 -10.08
CA HIS A 13 -6.57 -1.08 -11.17
C HIS A 13 -5.02 -1.11 -11.19
N PRO A 14 -4.36 -1.39 -12.34
CA PRO A 14 -2.90 -1.64 -12.38
C PRO A 14 -2.04 -0.55 -11.75
N ARG A 15 -2.42 0.72 -11.95
CA ARG A 15 -1.74 1.88 -11.38
C ARG A 15 -1.80 1.91 -9.86
N ASP A 16 -2.90 1.45 -9.29
CA ASP A 16 -3.14 1.45 -7.84
C ASP A 16 -2.35 0.34 -7.16
N ILE A 17 -2.21 -0.81 -7.82
CA ILE A 17 -1.33 -1.89 -7.38
C ILE A 17 0.12 -1.40 -7.35
N LEU A 18 0.60 -0.81 -8.45
CA LEU A 18 1.95 -0.28 -8.52
C LEU A 18 2.22 0.78 -7.44
N TRP A 19 1.28 1.71 -7.28
CA TRP A 19 1.38 2.74 -6.25
C TRP A 19 1.43 2.13 -4.85
N THR A 20 0.57 1.14 -4.58
CA THR A 20 0.51 0.45 -3.27
C THR A 20 1.81 -0.30 -2.98
N LYS A 21 2.34 -1.04 -3.96
CA LYS A 21 3.63 -1.74 -3.81
C LYS A 21 4.77 -0.75 -3.54
N ALA A 22 4.84 0.33 -4.31
CA ALA A 22 5.85 1.37 -4.11
C ALA A 22 5.73 2.05 -2.74
N ALA A 23 4.50 2.38 -2.33
CA ALA A 23 4.20 2.97 -1.03
C ALA A 23 4.68 2.07 0.12
N LEU A 24 4.25 0.81 0.13
CA LEU A 24 4.64 -0.15 1.15
C LEU A 24 6.14 -0.47 1.11
N TRP A 25 6.76 -0.49 -0.06
CA TRP A 25 8.20 -0.67 -0.20
C TRP A 25 8.98 0.50 0.42
N HIS A 26 8.59 1.74 0.14
CA HIS A 26 9.20 2.94 0.74
C HIS A 26 9.06 2.99 2.26
N LEU A 27 7.99 2.43 2.82
CA LEU A 27 7.79 2.32 4.26
C LEU A 27 8.44 1.06 4.87
N GLY A 28 9.20 0.29 4.09
CA GLY A 28 9.87 -0.94 4.54
C GLY A 28 8.92 -2.10 4.82
N ARG A 29 7.67 -2.03 4.37
CA ARG A 29 6.58 -2.99 4.63
C ARG A 29 6.40 -4.02 3.52
N TYR A 30 6.90 -3.75 2.32
CA TYR A 30 6.85 -4.67 1.19
C TYR A 30 8.25 -4.88 0.64
N ARG A 31 8.70 -6.13 0.57
CA ARG A 31 9.98 -6.49 -0.05
C ARG A 31 9.70 -7.17 -1.38
N HIS A 32 10.37 -6.72 -2.43
CA HIS A 32 10.32 -7.35 -3.74
C HIS A 32 11.73 -7.38 -4.33
N HIS A 33 11.95 -8.30 -5.27
CA HIS A 33 13.17 -8.38 -6.06
C HIS A 33 12.79 -8.13 -7.53
N GLY A 34 13.50 -7.22 -8.20
CA GLY A 34 13.23 -6.87 -9.60
C GLY A 34 12.17 -5.78 -9.77
N GLU A 35 11.53 -5.75 -10.94
CA GLU A 35 10.54 -4.74 -11.28
C GLU A 35 9.18 -5.00 -10.60
N LEU A 36 8.47 -3.93 -10.25
CA LEU A 36 7.11 -4.02 -9.73
C LEU A 36 6.15 -4.48 -10.83
N ASN A 37 5.41 -5.54 -10.56
CA ASN A 37 4.34 -6.03 -11.42
C ASN A 37 2.96 -5.57 -10.95
N HIS A 38 1.96 -5.71 -11.83
CA HIS A 38 0.59 -5.25 -11.62
C HIS A 38 -0.32 -6.36 -11.03
N TYR A 39 0.23 -7.30 -10.28
CA TYR A 39 -0.55 -8.39 -9.68
C TYR A 39 -0.66 -8.23 -8.17
N ILE A 40 -1.82 -8.62 -7.63
CA ILE A 40 -1.97 -8.89 -6.20
C ILE A 40 -1.31 -10.23 -5.90
N ASP A 41 -0.02 -10.18 -5.58
CA ASP A 41 0.70 -11.34 -5.10
C ASP A 41 0.47 -11.56 -3.60
N ARG A 42 0.81 -12.76 -3.12
CA ARG A 42 0.69 -13.11 -1.70
C ARG A 42 1.44 -12.12 -0.81
N MET A 43 2.63 -11.67 -1.23
CA MET A 43 3.47 -10.76 -0.45
C MET A 43 2.81 -9.39 -0.28
N LEU A 44 2.16 -8.88 -1.31
CA LEU A 44 1.43 -7.62 -1.25
C LEU A 44 0.23 -7.76 -0.33
N HIS A 45 -0.53 -8.85 -0.44
CA HIS A 45 -1.67 -9.09 0.45
C HIS A 45 -1.26 -9.16 1.92
N GLU A 46 -0.19 -9.91 2.23
CA GLU A 46 0.37 -10.01 3.57
C GLU A 46 0.89 -8.65 4.08
N ALA A 47 1.54 -7.87 3.21
CA ALA A 47 2.02 -6.53 3.55
C ALA A 47 0.87 -5.56 3.88
N ILE A 48 -0.24 -5.60 3.13
CA ILE A 48 -1.43 -4.78 3.41
C ILE A 48 -2.03 -5.17 4.77
N GLN A 49 -2.24 -6.47 5.02
CA GLN A 49 -2.81 -6.91 6.30
C GLN A 49 -1.91 -6.60 7.49
N ALA A 50 -0.60 -6.80 7.35
CA ALA A 50 0.37 -6.48 8.39
C ALA A 50 0.41 -4.97 8.66
N TYR A 51 0.37 -4.14 7.61
CA TYR A 51 0.31 -2.70 7.74
C TYR A 51 -0.95 -2.24 8.49
N GLN A 52 -2.13 -2.75 8.08
CA GLN A 52 -3.39 -2.44 8.73
C GLN A 52 -3.38 -2.83 10.21
N ARG A 53 -2.89 -4.05 10.52
CA ARG A 53 -2.74 -4.53 11.90
C ARG A 53 -1.85 -3.60 12.72
N ASP A 54 -0.66 -3.29 12.22
CA ASP A 54 0.35 -2.52 12.97
C ASP A 54 -0.08 -1.06 13.21
N ARG A 55 -1.09 -0.59 12.50
CA ARG A 55 -1.65 0.77 12.60
C ARG A 55 -3.03 0.82 13.24
N GLY A 56 -3.56 -0.31 13.69
CA GLY A 56 -4.89 -0.37 14.28
C GLY A 56 -6.01 -0.03 13.30
N LEU A 57 -5.79 -0.25 11.99
CA LEU A 57 -6.79 -0.05 10.95
C LEU A 57 -7.66 -1.30 10.78
N ARG A 58 -8.76 -1.19 10.04
CA ARG A 58 -9.57 -2.34 9.66
C ARG A 58 -8.72 -3.34 8.88
N ARG A 59 -8.64 -4.57 9.38
CA ARG A 59 -7.81 -5.65 8.82
C ARG A 59 -8.56 -6.47 7.78
N ASP A 60 -9.08 -5.80 6.76
CA ASP A 60 -9.80 -6.41 5.62
C ASP A 60 -8.88 -6.81 4.46
N GLY A 61 -7.61 -6.40 4.50
CA GLY A 61 -6.64 -6.64 3.43
C GLY A 61 -6.92 -5.83 2.17
N TRP A 62 -7.75 -4.78 2.27
CA TRP A 62 -8.17 -3.92 1.16
C TRP A 62 -7.75 -2.47 1.37
N ILE A 63 -7.41 -1.78 0.29
CA ILE A 63 -7.18 -0.34 0.29
C ILE A 63 -8.19 0.31 -0.65
N GLY A 64 -9.16 0.99 -0.06
CA GLY A 64 -10.17 1.74 -0.79
C GLY A 64 -9.74 3.17 -1.10
N PRO A 65 -10.17 3.75 -2.23
CA PRO A 65 -10.02 5.18 -2.51
C PRO A 65 -10.62 6.03 -1.39
N ASN A 66 -9.85 7.01 -0.93
CA ASN A 66 -10.15 7.89 0.20
C ASN A 66 -10.41 7.15 1.53
N GLY A 67 -10.06 5.87 1.62
CA GLY A 67 -10.19 5.07 2.84
C GLY A 67 -9.06 5.32 3.82
N GLU A 68 -9.25 4.86 5.07
CA GLU A 68 -8.26 5.04 6.14
C GLU A 68 -6.87 4.52 5.76
N THR A 69 -6.79 3.37 5.09
CA THR A 69 -5.51 2.75 4.74
C THR A 69 -4.76 3.60 3.71
N GLU A 70 -5.45 4.15 2.70
CA GLU A 70 -4.82 5.07 1.73
C GLU A 70 -4.35 6.35 2.43
N TRP A 71 -5.19 6.94 3.28
CA TRP A 71 -4.85 8.17 4.00
C TRP A 71 -3.61 7.99 4.87
N THR A 72 -3.56 6.93 5.69
CA THR A 72 -2.41 6.67 6.56
C THR A 72 -1.13 6.46 5.74
N LEU A 73 -1.18 5.70 4.63
CA LEU A 73 -0.03 5.52 3.73
C LEU A 73 0.49 6.86 3.21
N ARG A 74 -0.41 7.74 2.75
CA ARG A 74 -0.04 9.05 2.20
C ARG A 74 0.60 9.96 3.24
N VAL A 75 0.04 10.02 4.45
CA VAL A 75 0.57 10.81 5.55
C VAL A 75 2.00 10.37 5.89
N GLU A 76 2.24 9.08 6.00
CA GLU A 76 3.58 8.60 6.34
C GLU A 76 4.59 8.72 5.22
N LEU A 77 4.17 8.52 3.97
CA LEU A 77 5.02 8.81 2.82
C LEU A 77 5.43 10.29 2.78
N HIS A 78 4.53 11.19 3.19
CA HIS A 78 4.85 12.61 3.29
C HIS A 78 5.89 12.87 4.40
N HIS A 79 5.74 12.25 5.57
CA HIS A 79 6.70 12.37 6.66
C HIS A 79 8.08 11.80 6.30
N CYS A 80 8.15 10.59 5.76
CA CYS A 80 9.40 9.96 5.33
C CYS A 80 10.16 10.80 4.27
N ARG A 81 9.44 11.42 3.32
CA ARG A 81 10.05 12.31 2.32
C ARG A 81 10.57 13.62 2.91
N SER A 82 10.00 14.08 4.01
CA SER A 82 10.44 15.31 4.69
C SER A 82 11.74 15.12 5.47
N GLU A 83 12.01 13.90 5.94
CA GLU A 83 13.21 13.56 6.72
C GLU A 83 14.47 13.44 5.85
N ILE A 84 14.34 13.08 4.58
CA ILE A 84 15.46 12.97 3.62
C ILE A 84 15.99 14.34 3.16
N ARG A 85 15.22 15.42 3.38
CA ARG A 85 15.57 16.79 2.93
C ARG A 85 16.25 17.65 4.01
N ARG A 86 16.67 17.06 5.13
CA ARG A 86 17.45 17.73 6.19
C ARG A 86 18.86 17.19 6.23
#